data_AF-A0A2W5Z8C8-F1
#
_entry.id   AF-A0A2W5Z8C8-F1
#
_cell.length_a   1.000
_cell.length_b   1.000
_cell.length_c   1.000
_cell.angle_alpha   90.00
_cell.angle_beta   90.00
_cell.angle_gamma   90.00
#
_symmetry.space_group_name_H-M   'P 1'
#
loop_
_entity.id
_entity.type
_entity.pdbx_description
1 polymer ?
#
loop_
_entity_poly.entity_id
_entity_poly.type
_entity_poly.pdbx_seq_one_letter_code
_entity_poly.pdbx_strand_id
1 'polypeptide(L)'
;MDSNAQRGKRYSAVMTDGPARAPARAMLRAIGFTVEDLAKPIIGVGHAWIETMPCNFNHRALAEHVKAGIRAAGALPMEFNTIAV
;
A
#
# COMPACT_ATOMS: atom_id res chain seq x y z
N MET A 1 -11.39 -21.17 -0.41
CA MET A 1 -10.63 -19.90 -0.61
C MET A 1 -9.16 -20.27 -0.54
N ASP A 2 -8.37 -19.82 -1.51
CA ASP A 2 -7.00 -20.26 -1.72
C ASP A 2 -6.10 -19.88 -0.53
N SER A 3 -5.48 -20.87 0.11
CA SER A 3 -4.79 -20.72 1.40
C SER A 3 -3.59 -19.77 1.32
N ASN A 4 -3.01 -19.63 0.13
CA ASN A 4 -1.84 -18.78 -0.11
C ASN A 4 -2.21 -17.29 -0.22
N ALA A 5 -3.40 -16.97 -0.76
CA ALA A 5 -3.91 -15.61 -0.82
C ALA A 5 -4.25 -15.06 0.58
N GLN A 6 -4.81 -15.92 1.46
CA GLN A 6 -5.07 -15.58 2.86
C GLN A 6 -3.76 -15.27 3.62
N ARG A 7 -2.66 -15.99 3.31
CA ARG A 7 -1.34 -15.78 3.91
C ARG A 7 -0.75 -14.42 3.56
N GLY A 8 -0.91 -13.97 2.32
CA GLY A 8 -0.41 -12.66 1.87
C GLY A 8 -1.09 -11.47 2.55
N LYS A 9 -2.34 -11.64 3.02
CA LYS A 9 -3.16 -10.56 3.59
C LYS A 9 -3.21 -10.55 5.12
N ARG A 10 -2.37 -11.33 5.81
CA ARG A 10 -2.46 -11.54 7.28
C ARG A 10 -2.68 -10.24 8.08
N TYR A 11 -1.95 -9.17 7.76
CA TYR A 11 -2.04 -7.90 8.48
C TYR A 11 -3.13 -6.97 7.94
N SER A 12 -3.26 -6.86 6.63
CA SER A 12 -4.25 -5.96 6.01
C SER A 12 -5.69 -6.47 6.19
N ALA A 13 -5.89 -7.78 6.31
CA ALA A 13 -7.19 -8.38 6.61
C ALA A 13 -7.83 -7.85 7.90
N VAL A 14 -7.01 -7.50 8.91
CA VAL A 14 -7.49 -6.92 10.17
C VAL A 14 -8.21 -5.59 9.95
N MET A 15 -7.85 -4.85 8.90
CA MET A 15 -8.45 -3.56 8.55
C MET A 15 -9.50 -3.68 7.44
N THR A 16 -9.38 -4.65 6.55
CA THR A 16 -10.24 -4.73 5.36
C THR A 16 -11.39 -5.73 5.49
N ASP A 17 -11.29 -6.74 6.36
CA ASP A 17 -12.18 -7.91 6.32
C ASP A 17 -13.19 -7.92 7.47
N GLY A 18 -14.41 -8.39 7.17
CA GLY A 18 -15.50 -8.51 8.13
C GLY A 18 -16.42 -7.27 8.21
N PRO A 19 -17.67 -7.43 8.71
CA PRO A 19 -18.66 -6.35 8.75
C PRO A 19 -18.21 -5.16 9.60
N ALA A 20 -17.60 -5.44 10.76
CA ALA A 20 -17.12 -4.41 11.70
C ALA A 20 -16.02 -3.50 11.13
N ARG A 21 -15.41 -3.87 9.99
CA ARG A 21 -14.39 -3.07 9.31
C ARG A 21 -14.95 -2.15 8.20
N ALA A 22 -16.28 -2.02 8.10
CA ALA A 22 -16.92 -1.12 7.14
C ALA A 22 -16.41 0.33 7.19
N PRO A 23 -16.18 0.96 8.37
CA PRO A 23 -15.67 2.33 8.42
C PRO A 23 -14.26 2.48 7.84
N ALA A 24 -13.37 1.51 8.12
CA ALA A 24 -12.01 1.51 7.58
C ALA A 24 -12.03 1.36 6.05
N ARG A 25 -12.84 0.45 5.51
CA ARG A 25 -13.04 0.32 4.06
C ARG A 25 -13.61 1.58 3.44
N ALA A 26 -14.50 2.30 4.12
CA ALA A 26 -15.07 3.55 3.60
C ALA A 26 -13.97 4.61 3.41
N MET A 27 -13.06 4.78 4.36
CA MET A 27 -11.92 5.70 4.23
C MET A 27 -10.99 5.32 3.08
N LEU A 28 -10.68 4.03 2.95
CA LEU A 28 -9.83 3.53 1.86
C LEU A 28 -10.49 3.68 0.48
N ARG A 29 -11.81 3.52 0.40
CA ARG A 29 -12.56 3.81 -0.84
C ARG A 29 -12.60 5.30 -1.16
N ALA A 30 -12.67 6.17 -0.17
CA ALA A 30 -12.67 7.62 -0.36
C ALA A 30 -11.38 8.14 -1.01
N ILE A 31 -10.26 7.43 -0.83
CA ILE A 31 -8.97 7.74 -1.49
C ILE A 31 -8.75 6.96 -2.80
N GLY A 32 -9.79 6.29 -3.32
CA GLY A 32 -9.79 5.69 -4.65
C GLY A 32 -9.57 4.17 -4.71
N PHE A 33 -9.45 3.46 -3.58
CA PHE A 33 -9.31 2.00 -3.62
C PHE A 33 -10.64 1.30 -3.89
N THR A 34 -10.63 0.35 -4.82
CA THR A 34 -11.82 -0.44 -5.20
C THR A 34 -12.05 -1.62 -4.25
N VAL A 35 -13.16 -2.34 -4.43
CA VAL A 35 -13.42 -3.57 -3.65
C VAL A 35 -12.38 -4.62 -3.98
N GLU A 36 -12.03 -4.70 -5.25
CA GLU A 36 -11.07 -5.61 -5.85
C GLU A 36 -9.66 -5.30 -5.35
N ASP A 37 -9.31 -4.03 -5.16
CA ASP A 37 -8.03 -3.63 -4.55
C ASP A 37 -7.96 -4.03 -3.08
N LEU A 38 -9.03 -3.80 -2.32
CA LEU A 38 -9.07 -4.15 -0.90
C LEU A 38 -9.15 -5.66 -0.65
N ALA A 39 -9.35 -6.47 -1.68
CA ALA A 39 -9.21 -7.92 -1.62
C ALA A 39 -7.73 -8.37 -1.66
N LYS A 40 -6.82 -7.54 -2.20
CA LYS A 40 -5.39 -7.84 -2.37
C LYS A 40 -4.59 -7.56 -1.08
N PRO A 41 -3.38 -8.13 -0.93
CA PRO A 41 -2.42 -7.69 0.09
C PRO A 41 -2.06 -6.21 -0.09
N ILE A 42 -2.14 -5.44 0.99
CA ILE A 42 -1.67 -4.05 1.03
C ILE A 42 -0.18 -4.03 1.36
N ILE A 43 0.62 -3.39 0.51
CA ILE A 43 2.07 -3.24 0.66
C ILE A 43 2.41 -1.76 0.86
N GLY A 44 2.93 -1.44 2.04
CA GLY A 44 3.43 -0.10 2.35
C GLY A 44 4.71 0.19 1.57
N VAL A 45 4.77 1.32 0.86
CA VAL A 45 5.95 1.81 0.17
C VAL A 45 6.47 3.04 0.92
N GLY A 46 7.34 2.78 1.90
CA GLY A 46 7.97 3.82 2.70
C GLY A 46 9.23 4.35 2.02
N HIS A 47 9.34 5.66 1.86
CA HIS A 47 10.56 6.32 1.39
C HIS A 47 10.85 7.57 2.21
N ALA A 48 12.00 8.21 1.97
CA ALA A 48 12.48 9.38 2.72
C ALA A 48 12.84 10.54 1.77
N TRP A 49 11.94 10.85 0.84
CA TRP A 49 12.20 11.92 -0.13
C TRP A 49 12.12 13.28 0.56
N ILE A 50 13.17 14.09 0.41
CA ILE A 50 13.23 15.50 0.80
C ILE A 50 14.08 16.29 -0.22
N GLU A 51 13.89 17.60 -0.28
CA GLU A 51 14.56 18.48 -1.25
C GLU A 51 15.86 19.11 -0.71
N THR A 52 16.20 18.87 0.56
CA THR A 52 17.33 19.51 1.24
C THR A 52 18.69 18.91 0.88
N MET A 53 18.71 17.70 0.31
CA MET A 53 19.94 16.94 0.06
C MET A 53 19.81 16.01 -1.15
N PRO A 54 20.91 15.67 -1.83
CA PRO A 54 20.86 14.87 -3.05
C PRO A 54 20.65 13.37 -2.80
N CYS A 55 20.95 12.84 -1.62
CA CYS A 55 21.04 11.39 -1.38
C CYS A 55 19.69 10.65 -1.48
N ASN A 56 18.57 11.35 -1.30
CA ASN A 56 17.22 10.79 -1.34
C ASN A 56 16.26 11.62 -2.21
N PHE A 57 16.79 12.56 -2.99
CA PHE A 57 16.02 13.40 -3.91
C PHE A 57 15.25 12.61 -4.98
N ASN A 58 15.74 11.43 -5.36
CA ASN A 58 15.11 10.57 -6.37
C ASN A 58 14.12 9.55 -5.79
N HIS A 59 13.94 9.48 -4.46
CA HIS A 59 13.15 8.44 -3.81
C HIS A 59 11.69 8.38 -4.29
N ARG A 60 11.07 9.54 -4.56
CA ARG A 60 9.68 9.57 -5.06
C ARG A 60 9.55 8.96 -6.47
N ALA A 61 10.54 9.17 -7.33
CA ALA A 61 10.57 8.54 -8.66
C ALA A 61 10.79 7.02 -8.54
N LEU A 62 11.66 6.57 -7.64
CA LEU A 62 11.86 5.15 -7.35
C LEU A 62 10.59 4.50 -6.78
N ALA A 63 9.87 5.20 -5.91
CA ALA A 63 8.61 4.73 -5.34
C ALA A 63 7.58 4.39 -6.43
N GLU A 64 7.47 5.18 -7.50
CA GLU A 64 6.57 4.84 -8.61
C GLU A 64 6.92 3.53 -9.31
N HIS A 65 8.22 3.24 -9.49
CA HIS A 65 8.67 1.96 -10.07
C HIS A 65 8.35 0.79 -9.14
N VAL A 66 8.58 0.96 -7.83
CA VAL A 66 8.22 -0.03 -6.81
C VAL A 66 6.72 -0.29 -6.81
N LYS A 67 5.89 0.77 -6.83
CA LYS A 67 4.43 0.67 -6.88
C LYS A 67 3.97 -0.05 -8.15
N ALA A 68 4.60 0.20 -9.31
CA ALA A 68 4.31 -0.52 -10.54
C ALA A 68 4.59 -2.03 -10.41
N GLY A 69 5.74 -2.39 -9.83
CA GLY A 69 6.09 -3.80 -9.56
C GLY A 69 5.10 -4.50 -8.61
N ILE A 70 4.68 -3.82 -7.54
CA ILE A 70 3.68 -4.35 -6.59
C ILE A 70 2.34 -4.62 -7.29
N ARG A 71 1.88 -3.70 -8.14
CA ARG A 71 0.65 -3.89 -8.92
C ARG A 71 0.78 -5.07 -9.89
N ALA A 72 1.91 -5.17 -10.59
CA ALA A 72 2.19 -6.28 -11.51
C ALA A 72 2.22 -7.65 -10.79
N ALA A 73 2.66 -7.67 -9.53
CA ALA A 73 2.64 -8.85 -8.67
C ALA A 73 1.25 -9.16 -8.04
N GLY A 74 0.21 -8.38 -8.37
CA GLY A 74 -1.15 -8.62 -7.89
C GLY A 74 -1.46 -8.07 -6.50
N ALA A 75 -0.65 -7.14 -5.99
CA ALA A 75 -0.82 -6.51 -4.68
C ALA A 75 -1.19 -5.01 -4.80
N LEU A 76 -1.66 -4.42 -3.69
CA LEU A 76 -2.06 -3.01 -3.61
C LEU A 76 -0.95 -2.17 -2.95
N PRO A 77 -0.25 -1.29 -3.68
CA PRO A 77 0.74 -0.42 -3.06
C PRO A 77 0.09 0.76 -2.33
N MET A 78 0.65 1.14 -1.18
CA MET A 78 0.26 2.31 -0.41
C MET A 78 1.52 3.09 0.00
N GLU A 79 1.76 4.22 -0.67
CA GLU A 79 2.95 5.03 -0.46
C GLU A 79 2.82 5.92 0.77
N PHE A 80 3.91 6.07 1.52
CA PHE A 80 4.05 7.04 2.60
C PHE A 80 5.51 7.50 2.70
N ASN A 81 5.72 8.69 3.25
CA ASN A 81 7.04 9.29 3.40
C ASN A 81 7.44 9.36 4.88
N THR A 82 8.75 9.36 5.14
CA THR A 82 9.36 9.65 6.45
C THR A 82 10.43 10.74 6.30
N ILE A 83 10.92 11.26 7.44
CA ILE A 83 11.98 12.27 7.47
C ILE A 83 13.34 11.70 7.05
N ALA A 84 14.22 12.59 6.59
CA ALA A 84 15.64 12.35 6.41
C ALA A 84 16.44 13.58 6.88
N VAL A 85 17.75 13.39 7.09
CA VAL A 85 18.71 14.40 7.57
C VAL A 85 19.96 14.33 6.71
#